data_AF-A0A7Y7TNI9-F1
#
_entry.id   AF-A0A7Y7TNI9-F1
#
_cell.length_a   1.000
_cell.length_b   1.000
_cell.length_c   1.000
_cell.angle_alpha   90.00
_cell.angle_beta   90.00
_cell.angle_gamma   90.00
#
_symmetry.space_group_name_H-M   'P 1'
#
loop_
_entity.id
_entity.type
_entity.pdbx_description
1 polymer ?
#
loop_
_entity_poly.entity_id
_entity_poly.type
_entity_poly.pdbx_seq_one_letter_code
_entity_poly.pdbx_strand_id
1 'polypeptide(L)'
;PGLPTYFTLLGDSDTRYYSKLRAIEPGPVSSGTGTSSSASSSSAIYYYGLFEVPNPDNRLKVSMTTQVAILLNQAKQALTIPVAALGDKQKDGRVSVKVLVGKQAETRMIRTGISNNVQIQVLEGLKEGEKVVVGDSTSLPKTEASAMPPPGGRR
;
A
#
# COMPACT_ATOMS: atom_id res chain seq x y z
N PRO A 1 -2.94 -5.10 -22.26
CA PRO A 1 -3.98 -6.16 -22.34
C PRO A 1 -3.38 -7.48 -21.86
N GLY A 2 -4.11 -8.29 -21.10
CA GLY A 2 -3.60 -9.55 -20.55
C GLY A 2 -2.98 -9.47 -19.15
N LEU A 3 -3.17 -8.37 -18.43
CA LEU A 3 -2.75 -8.27 -17.03
C LEU A 3 -3.52 -9.30 -16.18
N PRO A 4 -2.85 -10.05 -15.29
CA PRO A 4 -3.51 -10.96 -14.39
C PRO A 4 -4.40 -10.18 -13.42
N THR A 5 -5.66 -10.57 -13.34
CA THR A 5 -6.64 -10.00 -12.43
C THR A 5 -7.23 -11.10 -11.59
N TYR A 6 -7.63 -10.76 -10.37
CA TYR A 6 -8.47 -11.64 -9.58
C TYR A 6 -9.57 -10.84 -8.91
N PHE A 7 -10.67 -11.49 -8.61
CA PHE A 7 -11.75 -10.88 -7.85
C PHE A 7 -12.30 -11.83 -6.80
N THR A 8 -12.99 -11.25 -5.83
CA THR A 8 -13.67 -11.94 -4.74
C THR A 8 -15.10 -11.45 -4.67
N LEU A 9 -16.02 -12.30 -4.24
CA LEU A 9 -17.41 -11.93 -4.03
C LEU A 9 -17.54 -11.30 -2.64
N LEU A 10 -18.39 -10.28 -2.48
CA LEU A 10 -18.52 -9.62 -1.17
C LEU A 10 -19.09 -10.58 -0.09
N GLY A 11 -19.90 -11.57 -0.51
CA GLY A 11 -20.43 -12.60 0.38
C GLY A 11 -19.50 -13.81 0.59
N ASP A 12 -18.40 -13.91 -0.15
CA ASP A 12 -17.43 -15.00 -0.07
C ASP A 12 -16.04 -14.47 -0.48
N SER A 13 -15.31 -13.96 0.50
CA SER A 13 -13.97 -13.41 0.33
C SER A 13 -12.88 -14.48 0.24
N ASP A 14 -13.21 -15.73 0.59
CA ASP A 14 -12.25 -16.84 0.59
C ASP A 14 -12.04 -17.38 -0.81
N THR A 15 -13.09 -17.38 -1.65
CA THR A 15 -12.97 -17.81 -3.04
C THR A 15 -12.44 -16.70 -3.95
N ARG A 16 -11.26 -16.94 -4.52
CA ARG A 16 -10.62 -16.04 -5.49
C ARG A 16 -10.77 -16.58 -6.89
N TYR A 17 -11.37 -15.77 -7.77
CA TYR A 17 -11.54 -16.09 -9.17
C TYR A 17 -10.48 -15.36 -9.99
N TYR A 18 -9.67 -16.10 -10.75
CA TYR A 18 -8.59 -15.56 -11.55
C TYR A 18 -9.02 -15.35 -13.00
N SER A 19 -8.58 -14.24 -13.59
CA SER A 19 -8.86 -13.86 -14.97
C SER A 19 -7.74 -12.99 -15.55
N LYS A 20 -7.92 -12.57 -16.80
CA LYS A 20 -7.07 -11.61 -17.48
C LYS A 20 -7.92 -10.44 -17.95
N LEU A 21 -7.39 -9.24 -17.77
CA LEU A 21 -8.04 -8.03 -18.28
C LEU A 21 -7.97 -8.01 -19.82
N ARG A 22 -9.14 -8.07 -20.47
CA ARG A 22 -9.28 -8.13 -21.93
C ARG A 22 -9.11 -6.74 -22.54
N ALA A 23 -9.89 -5.77 -22.06
CA ALA A 23 -9.86 -4.40 -22.54
C ALA A 23 -10.36 -3.44 -21.45
N ILE A 24 -9.99 -2.17 -21.59
CA ILE A 24 -10.58 -1.06 -20.84
C ILE A 24 -11.40 -0.28 -21.87
N GLU A 25 -12.66 0.00 -21.57
CA GLU A 25 -13.49 0.81 -22.46
C GLU A 25 -12.97 2.26 -22.46
N PRO A 26 -12.84 2.88 -23.64
CA PRO A 26 -12.25 4.22 -23.78
C PRO A 26 -13.19 5.36 -23.33
N GLY A 27 -14.47 5.08 -23.10
CA GLY A 27 -15.46 6.08 -22.69
C GLY A 27 -15.57 6.22 -21.17
N PRO A 28 -15.50 7.44 -20.61
CA PRO A 28 -15.79 7.65 -19.20
C PRO A 28 -17.28 7.45 -18.94
N VAL A 29 -17.64 6.70 -17.90
CA VAL A 29 -19.01 6.75 -17.36
C VAL A 29 -19.12 7.94 -16.42
N SER A 30 -19.81 8.99 -16.87
CA SER A 30 -20.30 10.01 -15.97
C SER A 30 -21.32 9.34 -15.06
N SER A 31 -21.06 9.33 -13.74
CA SER A 31 -21.95 8.74 -12.73
C SER A 31 -23.33 9.35 -12.81
N GLY A 32 -24.24 8.72 -13.55
CA GLY A 32 -25.62 9.14 -13.70
C GLY A 32 -26.51 7.92 -13.55
N THR A 33 -26.90 7.60 -12.31
CA THR A 33 -28.23 7.08 -11.92
C THR A 33 -28.30 6.91 -10.39
N GLY A 34 -29.02 7.84 -9.74
CA GLY A 34 -29.86 7.57 -8.56
C GLY A 34 -29.22 7.60 -7.17
N THR A 35 -29.17 8.78 -6.53
CA THR A 35 -29.76 9.07 -5.19
C THR A 35 -29.14 10.35 -4.64
N SER A 36 -30.00 11.31 -4.32
CA SER A 36 -29.67 12.58 -3.71
C SER A 36 -29.07 12.38 -2.31
N SER A 37 -27.76 12.53 -2.18
CA SER A 37 -27.13 12.81 -0.89
C SER A 37 -25.80 13.56 -1.09
N SER A 38 -25.85 14.82 -0.71
CA SER A 38 -24.75 15.77 -0.52
C SER A 38 -23.43 15.13 -0.04
N ALA A 39 -22.40 15.16 -0.90
CA ALA A 39 -20.99 15.11 -0.49
C ALA A 39 -20.05 15.61 -1.62
N SER A 40 -19.38 16.73 -1.35
CA SER A 40 -18.08 17.21 -1.85
C SER A 40 -17.60 16.77 -3.24
N SER A 41 -17.42 17.74 -4.13
CA SER A 41 -16.94 17.64 -5.51
C SER A 41 -15.55 16.99 -5.66
N SER A 42 -15.51 15.67 -5.83
CA SER A 42 -14.36 14.96 -6.41
C SER A 42 -14.87 14.16 -7.61
N SER A 43 -14.75 14.74 -8.81
CA SER A 43 -15.11 14.05 -10.05
C SER A 43 -14.02 13.03 -10.38
N ALA A 44 -14.15 11.84 -9.79
CA ALA A 44 -13.32 10.71 -10.19
C ALA A 44 -13.81 10.19 -11.54
N ILE A 45 -12.89 10.08 -12.51
CA ILE A 45 -13.18 9.49 -13.82
C ILE A 45 -13.03 7.97 -13.70
N TYR A 46 -14.11 7.25 -13.96
CA TYR A 46 -14.13 5.79 -13.93
C TYR A 46 -14.18 5.21 -15.35
N TYR A 47 -13.43 4.13 -15.57
CA TYR A 47 -13.41 3.36 -16.81
C TYR A 47 -13.83 1.91 -16.51
N TYR A 48 -14.64 1.31 -17.40
CA TYR A 48 -14.96 -0.11 -17.29
C TYR A 48 -13.81 -0.97 -17.80
N GLY A 49 -13.42 -1.96 -17.01
CA GLY A 49 -12.52 -3.02 -17.43
C GLY A 49 -13.30 -4.30 -17.69
N LEU A 50 -13.20 -4.85 -18.89
CA LEU A 50 -13.81 -6.14 -19.24
C LEU A 50 -12.80 -7.26 -19.01
N PHE A 51 -13.26 -8.32 -18.36
CA PHE A 51 -12.48 -9.54 -18.11
C PHE A 51 -13.40 -10.76 -18.21
N GLU A 52 -12.84 -11.89 -18.66
CA GLU A 52 -13.59 -13.13 -18.93
C GLU A 52 -13.20 -14.22 -17.94
N VAL A 53 -14.19 -14.83 -17.30
CA VAL A 53 -13.99 -15.78 -16.19
C VAL A 53 -14.78 -17.05 -16.46
N PRO A 54 -14.15 -18.23 -16.44
CA PRO A 54 -14.89 -19.48 -16.55
C PRO A 54 -15.80 -19.66 -15.32
N ASN A 55 -17.09 -19.94 -15.57
CA ASN A 55 -18.11 -20.17 -14.53
C ASN A 55 -18.70 -21.58 -14.65
N PRO A 56 -17.92 -22.65 -14.43
CA PRO A 56 -18.40 -24.03 -14.61
C PRO A 56 -19.55 -24.38 -13.65
N ASP A 57 -19.52 -23.86 -12.41
CA ASP A 57 -20.49 -24.18 -11.37
C ASP A 57 -21.71 -23.24 -11.34
N ASN A 58 -21.81 -22.30 -12.30
CA ASN A 58 -22.88 -21.29 -12.38
C ASN A 58 -23.09 -20.48 -11.08
N ARG A 59 -22.03 -20.32 -10.27
CA ARG A 59 -22.09 -19.59 -9.00
C ARG A 59 -22.09 -18.08 -9.18
N LEU A 60 -21.48 -17.59 -10.25
CA LEU A 60 -21.45 -16.17 -10.58
C LEU A 60 -22.80 -15.78 -11.20
N LYS A 61 -23.61 -15.00 -10.47
CA LYS A 61 -24.89 -14.45 -10.94
C LYS A 61 -24.74 -13.00 -11.40
N VAL A 62 -25.63 -12.59 -12.29
CA VAL A 62 -25.75 -11.18 -12.73
C VAL A 62 -26.07 -10.30 -11.53
N SER A 63 -25.54 -9.08 -11.52
CA SER A 63 -25.73 -8.08 -10.45
C SER A 63 -25.08 -8.44 -9.11
N MET A 64 -24.11 -9.36 -9.09
CA MET A 64 -23.26 -9.57 -7.92
C MET A 64 -22.20 -8.47 -7.78
N THR A 65 -22.00 -8.01 -6.54
CA THR A 65 -20.91 -7.07 -6.21
C THR A 65 -19.63 -7.85 -5.91
N THR A 66 -18.56 -7.49 -6.59
CA THR A 66 -17.24 -8.10 -6.44
C THR A 66 -16.18 -7.06 -6.13
N GLN A 67 -15.19 -7.43 -5.34
CA GLN A 67 -13.95 -6.66 -5.22
C GLN A 67 -12.93 -7.18 -6.23
N VAL A 68 -12.46 -6.31 -7.12
CA VAL A 68 -11.51 -6.65 -8.19
C VAL A 68 -10.12 -6.10 -7.85
N ALA A 69 -9.10 -6.94 -7.98
CA ALA A 69 -7.70 -6.57 -7.85
C ALA A 69 -6.97 -6.82 -9.17
N ILE A 70 -6.31 -5.78 -9.68
CA ILE A 70 -5.56 -5.82 -10.94
C ILE A 70 -4.08 -5.82 -10.60
N LEU A 71 -3.36 -6.89 -10.98
CA LEU A 71 -1.92 -6.92 -10.80
C LEU A 71 -1.27 -6.12 -11.95
N LEU A 72 -0.77 -4.94 -11.61
CA LEU A 72 -0.08 -4.04 -12.55
C LEU A 72 1.31 -4.57 -12.89
N ASN A 73 2.05 -5.02 -11.88
CA ASN A 73 3.40 -5.55 -11.99
C ASN A 73 3.63 -6.61 -10.91
N GLN A 74 4.45 -7.61 -11.23
CA GLN A 74 4.82 -8.68 -10.32
C GLN A 74 6.33 -8.92 -10.41
N ALA A 75 7.02 -8.88 -9.28
CA ALA A 75 8.39 -9.36 -9.13
C ALA A 75 8.37 -10.66 -8.32
N LYS A 76 8.92 -11.75 -8.86
CA LYS A 76 9.11 -13.01 -8.14
C LYS A 76 10.54 -13.05 -7.58
N GLN A 77 10.71 -13.61 -6.39
CA GLN A 77 12.03 -13.73 -5.72
C GLN A 77 12.74 -12.38 -5.53
N ALA A 78 12.03 -11.40 -4.96
CA ALA A 78 12.63 -10.11 -4.64
C ALA A 78 12.63 -9.88 -3.13
N LEU A 79 13.67 -9.22 -2.64
CA LEU A 79 13.76 -8.80 -1.25
C LEU A 79 12.69 -7.73 -1.00
N THR A 80 11.77 -7.97 -0.07
CA THR A 80 10.72 -7.03 0.28
C THR A 80 10.85 -6.56 1.71
N ILE A 81 10.55 -5.28 1.94
CA ILE A 81 10.44 -4.70 3.27
C ILE A 81 9.11 -3.98 3.42
N PRO A 82 8.57 -3.84 4.64
CA PRO A 82 7.38 -3.02 4.88
C PRO A 82 7.64 -1.57 4.50
N VAL A 83 6.64 -0.88 3.94
CA VAL A 83 6.76 0.56 3.65
C VAL A 83 7.02 1.39 4.90
N ALA A 84 6.63 0.89 6.08
CA ALA A 84 6.87 1.53 7.37
C ALA A 84 8.34 1.48 7.83
N ALA A 85 9.20 0.71 7.16
CA ALA A 85 10.65 0.71 7.40
C ALA A 85 11.40 1.74 6.54
N LEU A 86 10.70 2.40 5.60
CA LEU A 86 11.29 3.44 4.77
C LEU A 86 11.44 4.72 5.60
N GLY A 87 12.65 5.25 5.63
CA GLY A 87 12.96 6.55 6.18
C GLY A 87 12.86 7.65 5.14
N ASP A 88 13.65 8.70 5.33
CA ASP A 88 13.66 9.87 4.46
C ASP A 88 13.98 9.49 3.01
N LYS A 89 13.12 9.99 2.11
CA LYS A 89 13.27 9.86 0.66
C LYS A 89 14.16 11.00 0.17
N GLN A 90 15.32 10.65 -0.35
CA GLN A 90 16.24 11.61 -0.97
C GLN A 90 15.62 12.12 -2.29
N LYS A 91 15.90 13.37 -2.67
CA LYS A 91 15.46 13.96 -3.95
C LYS A 91 15.93 13.16 -5.17
N ASP A 92 17.00 12.37 -5.03
CA ASP A 92 17.55 11.52 -6.10
C ASP A 92 16.82 10.18 -6.29
N GLY A 93 15.68 9.97 -5.61
CA GLY A 93 14.88 8.74 -5.71
C GLY A 93 15.43 7.55 -4.92
N ARG A 94 16.53 7.74 -4.17
CA ARG A 94 17.03 6.79 -3.18
C ARG A 94 16.27 6.95 -1.87
N VAL A 95 16.06 5.85 -1.16
CA VAL A 95 15.38 5.86 0.14
C VAL A 95 16.36 5.39 1.21
N SER A 96 16.37 6.07 2.34
CA SER A 96 17.13 5.61 3.50
C SER A 96 16.33 4.56 4.27
N VAL A 97 16.98 3.47 4.69
CA VAL A 97 16.40 2.44 5.55
C VAL A 97 17.33 2.20 6.72
N LYS A 98 16.76 2.14 7.93
CA LYS A 98 17.50 1.79 9.14
C LYS A 98 17.60 0.27 9.26
N VAL A 99 18.80 -0.26 9.14
CA VAL A 99 19.11 -1.68 9.29
C VAL A 99 19.66 -1.90 10.69
N LEU A 100 19.14 -2.92 11.36
CA LEU A 100 19.58 -3.33 12.68
C LEU A 100 20.71 -4.36 12.53
N VAL A 101 21.94 -3.91 12.75
CA VAL A 101 23.14 -4.75 12.77
C VAL A 101 23.53 -4.97 14.24
N GLY A 102 23.13 -6.11 14.80
CA GLY A 102 23.38 -6.45 16.20
C GLY A 102 22.53 -5.65 17.19
N LYS A 103 23.08 -4.56 17.76
CA LYS A 103 22.38 -3.62 18.67
C LYS A 103 22.36 -2.17 18.14
N GLN A 104 22.96 -1.93 16.98
CA GLN A 104 23.06 -0.59 16.40
C GLN A 104 22.20 -0.51 15.14
N ALA A 105 21.48 0.61 15.00
CA ALA A 105 20.74 0.94 13.80
C ALA A 105 21.66 1.73 12.86
N GLU A 106 22.00 1.14 11.72
CA GLU A 106 22.79 1.78 10.67
C GLU A 106 21.85 2.26 9.55
N THR A 107 21.95 3.53 9.19
CA THR A 107 21.17 4.08 8.08
C THR A 107 21.86 3.74 6.76
N ARG A 108 21.20 2.94 5.92
CA ARG A 108 21.71 2.56 4.61
C ARG A 108 20.82 3.13 3.50
N MET A 109 21.44 3.65 2.45
CA MET A 109 20.73 4.10 1.26
C MET A 109 20.43 2.91 0.36
N ILE A 110 19.16 2.76 -0.03
CA ILE A 110 18.69 1.66 -0.85
C ILE A 110 17.96 2.17 -2.08
N ARG A 111 17.96 1.34 -3.13
CA ARG A 111 17.16 1.55 -4.32
C ARG A 111 15.93 0.66 -4.25
N THR A 112 14.75 1.28 -4.32
CA THR A 112 13.47 0.58 -4.27
C THR A 112 12.83 0.47 -5.65
N GLY A 113 11.98 -0.54 -5.82
CA GLY A 113 11.25 -0.83 -7.06
C GLY A 113 9.74 -0.76 -6.84
N ILE A 114 9.04 -1.84 -7.18
CA ILE A 114 7.58 -1.93 -7.08
C ILE A 114 7.13 -1.84 -5.61
N SER A 115 6.11 -1.04 -5.33
CA SER A 115 5.46 -0.95 -4.02
C SER A 115 3.98 -1.31 -4.11
N ASN A 116 3.45 -2.00 -3.09
CA ASN A 116 2.05 -2.43 -3.02
C ASN A 116 1.29 -1.81 -1.81
N ASN A 117 1.64 -0.58 -1.41
CA ASN A 117 1.15 0.15 -0.22
C ASN A 117 1.42 -0.52 1.14
N VAL A 118 1.77 -1.81 1.18
CA VAL A 118 2.11 -2.54 2.41
C VAL A 118 3.60 -2.87 2.43
N GLN A 119 4.12 -3.32 1.29
CA GLN A 119 5.49 -3.76 1.08
C GLN A 119 6.09 -3.05 -0.14
N ILE A 120 7.41 -2.96 -0.14
CA ILE A 120 8.20 -2.43 -1.25
C ILE A 120 9.32 -3.39 -1.60
N GLN A 121 9.57 -3.52 -2.90
CA GLN A 121 10.68 -4.25 -3.45
C GLN A 121 11.98 -3.45 -3.26
N VAL A 122 13.02 -4.11 -2.78
CA VAL A 122 14.38 -3.59 -2.73
C VAL A 122 15.17 -4.17 -3.88
N LEU A 123 15.72 -3.31 -4.74
CA LEU A 123 16.55 -3.70 -5.87
C LEU A 123 18.03 -3.76 -5.48
N GLU A 124 18.50 -2.78 -4.70
CA GLU A 124 19.90 -2.66 -4.32
C GLU A 124 20.04 -2.09 -2.91
N GLY A 125 21.11 -2.48 -2.22
CA GLY A 125 21.50 -1.90 -0.93
C GLY A 125 21.11 -2.71 0.30
N LEU A 126 20.33 -3.79 0.18
CA LEU A 126 20.05 -4.71 1.30
C LEU A 126 20.33 -6.14 0.90
N LYS A 127 20.69 -6.96 1.90
CA LYS A 127 20.89 -8.41 1.74
C LYS A 127 19.79 -9.18 2.45
N GLU A 128 19.52 -10.38 1.94
CA GLU A 128 18.64 -11.35 2.61
C GLU A 128 19.16 -11.65 4.03
N GLY A 129 18.27 -11.55 5.02
CA GLY A 129 18.58 -11.80 6.43
C GLY A 129 18.88 -10.55 7.28
N GLU A 130 19.02 -9.37 6.66
CA GLU A 130 19.16 -8.12 7.41
C GLU A 130 17.81 -7.70 8.04
N LYS A 131 17.83 -7.37 9.34
CA LYS A 131 16.65 -6.91 10.06
C LYS A 131 16.50 -5.40 9.84
N VAL A 132 15.33 -4.96 9.40
CA VAL A 132 15.02 -3.53 9.26
C VAL A 132 14.20 -3.04 10.44
N VAL A 133 14.44 -1.80 10.86
CA VAL A 133 13.64 -1.16 11.92
C VAL A 133 12.37 -0.60 11.28
N VAL A 134 11.22 -1.12 11.70
CA VAL A 134 9.90 -0.67 11.24
C VAL A 134 9.39 0.38 12.24
N GLY A 135 9.26 1.62 11.78
CA GLY A 135 8.83 2.74 12.62
C GLY A 135 9.92 3.24 13.58
N ASP A 136 10.32 4.49 13.42
CA ASP A 136 10.78 5.24 14.58
C ASP A 136 9.57 5.45 15.47
N SER A 137 9.51 4.79 16.63
CA SER A 137 8.67 5.24 17.74
C SER A 137 9.23 6.55 18.33
N THR A 138 9.41 7.56 17.48
CA THR A 138 9.57 8.97 17.84
C THR A 138 8.19 9.56 17.63
N SER A 139 7.26 9.29 18.54
CA SER A 139 7.04 10.24 19.62
C SER A 139 6.99 9.57 20.99
N LEU A 140 8.15 9.36 21.60
CA LEU A 140 8.23 9.62 23.03
C LEU A 140 8.57 11.10 23.13
N PRO A 141 7.63 11.98 23.55
CA PRO A 141 7.99 13.35 23.88
C PRO A 141 9.09 13.23 24.92
N LYS A 142 10.28 13.73 24.56
CA LYS A 142 11.34 14.00 25.50
C LYS A 142 10.68 14.77 26.63
N THR A 143 10.53 14.12 27.78
CA THR A 143 10.20 14.81 29.03
C THR A 143 11.39 15.71 29.29
N GLU A 144 11.35 16.90 28.68
CA GLU A 144 11.97 18.08 29.25
C GLU A 144 11.29 18.25 30.60
N ALA A 145 11.92 17.67 31.62
CA ALA A 145 11.80 18.13 32.98
C ALA A 145 12.31 19.58 32.98
N SER A 146 11.45 20.50 32.56
CA SER A 146 11.62 21.93 32.74
C SER A 146 11.81 22.15 34.24
N ALA A 147 13.04 22.50 34.58
CA ALA A 147 13.47 22.89 35.90
C ALA A 147 12.49 23.91 36.50
N MET A 148 11.73 23.46 37.50
CA MET A 148 10.93 24.32 38.35
C MET A 148 11.88 25.00 39.35
N PRO A 149 12.07 26.32 39.31
CA PRO A 149 12.85 26.99 40.35
C PRO A 149 12.09 26.91 41.69
N PRO A 150 12.80 26.76 42.82
CA PRO A 150 12.17 26.59 44.12
C PRO A 150 11.42 27.87 44.54
N PRO A 151 10.27 27.76 45.23
CA PRO A 151 9.60 28.91 45.80
C PRO A 151 10.46 29.51 46.92
N GLY A 152 10.87 30.77 46.72
CA GLY A 152 11.63 31.55 47.70
C GLY A 152 10.85 31.67 49.02
N GLY A 153 11.47 31.19 50.09
CA GLY A 153 10.97 31.31 51.45
C GLY A 153 11.31 32.67 52.09
N ARG A 154 10.29 33.23 52.74
CA ARG A 154 10.29 34.11 53.93
C ARG A 154 11.41 35.16 54.08
N ARG A 155 10.97 36.42 54.10
CA ARG A 155 11.15 37.31 55.28
C ARG A 155 10.13 38.44 55.26
#